data_AF-A0A5P1E2V1-F1
#
_entry.id   AF-A0A5P1E2V1-F1
#
_cell.length_a   1.000
_cell.length_b   1.000
_cell.length_c   1.000
_cell.angle_alpha   90.00
_cell.angle_beta   90.00
_cell.angle_gamma   90.00
#
_symmetry.space_group_name_H-M   'P 1'
#
loop_
_entity.id
_entity.type
_entity.pdbx_description
1 polymer ?
#
loop_
_entity_poly.entity_id
_entity_poly.type
_entity_poly.pdbx_seq_one_letter_code
_entity_poly.pdbx_strand_id
1 'polypeptide(L)'
;YSAHQYEKLKKLSLTGNRLILNMSSAWVPPFKLNTIDLRSCRMGPRFPSWLKAQRGFNYLDIYDVGILDMIPSWFPNASYAADYLNISYNQIRGEISTSLKFLNATVIDMSSNLFQGKLPLLNA
;
A
#
# COMPACT_ATOMS: atom_id res chain seq x y z
N TYR A 1 -23.66 -2.59 12.85
CA TYR A 1 -23.43 -2.22 11.44
C TYR A 1 -23.15 -3.51 10.66
N SER A 2 -24.01 -3.88 9.70
CA SER A 2 -23.92 -5.18 9.02
C SER A 2 -22.78 -5.19 8.00
N ALA A 3 -21.97 -6.26 8.01
CA ALA A 3 -20.79 -6.39 7.15
C ALA A 3 -21.10 -6.48 5.64
N HIS A 4 -22.36 -6.72 5.27
CA HIS A 4 -22.80 -6.95 3.89
C HIS A 4 -22.91 -5.69 3.02
N GLN A 5 -22.84 -4.49 3.61
CA GLN A 5 -23.18 -3.26 2.87
C GLN A 5 -22.09 -2.82 1.87
N TYR A 6 -20.89 -3.42 1.92
CA TYR A 6 -19.73 -2.96 1.14
C TYR A 6 -19.10 -4.02 0.25
N GLU A 7 -19.69 -5.21 0.10
CA GLU A 7 -19.10 -6.31 -0.71
C GLU A 7 -18.80 -5.90 -2.18
N LYS A 8 -19.55 -4.92 -2.69
CA LYS A 8 -19.38 -4.35 -4.05
C LYS A 8 -18.34 -3.23 -4.13
N LEU A 9 -17.77 -2.78 -3.01
CA LEU A 9 -16.84 -1.66 -2.99
C LEU A 9 -15.54 -2.02 -3.74
N LYS A 10 -15.23 -1.23 -4.79
CA LYS A 10 -14.02 -1.39 -5.61
C LYS A 10 -13.04 -0.23 -5.52
N LYS A 11 -13.49 0.93 -5.08
CA LYS A 11 -12.68 2.15 -4.96
C LYS A 11 -12.92 2.79 -3.61
N LEU A 12 -11.83 3.04 -2.90
CA LEU A 12 -11.81 3.86 -1.69
C LEU A 12 -10.82 5.00 -1.92
N SER A 13 -11.34 6.23 -1.94
CA SER A 13 -10.50 7.44 -1.95
C SER A 13 -10.90 8.33 -0.78
N LEU A 14 -9.93 8.62 0.08
CA LEU A 14 -10.03 9.54 1.22
C LEU A 14 -8.97 10.64 1.14
N THR A 15 -8.33 10.76 -0.03
CA THR A 15 -7.25 11.68 -0.34
C THR A 15 -7.51 13.11 0.08
N GLY A 16 -6.46 13.82 0.51
CA GLY A 16 -6.54 15.24 0.88
C GLY A 16 -7.18 15.52 2.25
N ASN A 17 -7.48 14.48 3.03
CA ASN A 17 -8.01 14.62 4.38
C ASN A 17 -7.00 14.13 5.41
N ARG A 18 -6.94 14.79 6.58
CA ARG A 18 -6.08 14.39 7.71
C ARG A 18 -6.72 13.31 8.60
N LEU A 19 -7.45 12.36 7.99
CA LEU A 19 -8.17 11.32 8.72
C LEU A 19 -7.19 10.32 9.33
N ILE A 20 -7.46 9.91 10.57
CA ILE A 20 -6.71 8.83 11.23
C ILE A 20 -7.42 7.50 10.93
N LEU A 21 -6.77 6.62 10.20
CA LEU A 21 -7.29 5.31 9.80
C LEU A 21 -6.86 4.25 10.81
N ASN A 22 -7.54 4.26 11.96
CA ASN A 22 -7.31 3.30 13.03
C ASN A 22 -8.24 2.08 12.88
N MET A 23 -7.81 1.11 12.07
CA MET A 23 -8.52 -0.17 11.91
C MET A 23 -7.88 -1.25 12.77
N SER A 24 -8.70 -2.09 13.40
CA SER A 24 -8.22 -3.23 14.18
C SER A 24 -7.30 -4.12 13.33
N SER A 25 -6.20 -4.59 13.92
CA SER A 25 -5.28 -5.52 13.25
C SER A 25 -5.95 -6.85 12.86
N ALA A 26 -7.03 -7.21 13.55
CA ALA A 26 -7.85 -8.39 13.27
C ALA A 26 -8.93 -8.16 12.20
N TRP A 27 -9.13 -6.92 11.76
CA TRP A 27 -10.17 -6.62 10.78
C TRP A 27 -9.79 -7.14 9.39
N VAL A 28 -10.67 -7.96 8.84
CA VAL A 28 -10.61 -8.42 7.45
C VAL A 28 -11.76 -7.75 6.68
N PRO A 29 -11.47 -6.81 5.78
CA PRO A 29 -12.50 -6.17 4.97
C PRO A 29 -13.27 -7.19 4.12
N PRO A 30 -14.61 -7.14 4.08
CA PRO A 30 -15.45 -8.06 3.29
C PRO A 30 -15.47 -7.72 1.79
N PHE A 31 -14.54 -6.89 1.32
CA PHE A 31 -14.48 -6.39 -0.06
C PHE A 31 -13.05 -6.43 -0.60
N LYS A 32 -12.95 -6.32 -1.92
CA LYS A 32 -11.69 -6.31 -2.68
C LYS A 32 -11.64 -5.05 -3.52
N LEU A 33 -10.76 -4.13 -3.12
CA LEU A 33 -10.52 -2.86 -3.76
C LEU A 33 -9.56 -3.02 -4.95
N ASN A 34 -9.89 -2.36 -6.05
CA ASN A 34 -8.99 -2.16 -7.18
C ASN A 34 -8.21 -0.84 -7.03
N THR A 35 -8.81 0.15 -6.35
CA THR A 35 -8.23 1.48 -6.15
C THR A 35 -8.27 1.85 -4.67
N ILE A 36 -7.09 2.16 -4.13
CA ILE A 36 -6.87 2.62 -2.77
C ILE A 36 -6.11 3.94 -2.85
N ASP A 37 -6.75 5.04 -2.47
CA ASP A 37 -6.16 6.38 -2.52
C ASP A 37 -6.36 7.08 -1.17
N LEU A 38 -5.32 7.08 -0.36
CA LEU A 38 -5.33 7.51 1.04
C LEU A 38 -4.29 8.60 1.30
N ARG A 39 -3.85 9.29 0.24
CA ARG A 39 -2.87 10.38 0.32
C ARG A 39 -3.23 11.40 1.40
N SER A 40 -2.24 11.77 2.20
CA SER A 40 -2.35 12.74 3.30
C SER A 40 -3.27 12.33 4.47
N CYS A 41 -3.78 11.10 4.49
CA CYS A 41 -4.37 10.50 5.69
C CYS A 41 -3.27 10.09 6.70
N ARG A 42 -3.64 9.56 7.86
CA ARG A 42 -2.71 8.97 8.83
C ARG A 42 -3.01 7.49 9.02
N MET A 43 -2.10 6.64 8.57
CA MET A 43 -2.20 5.17 8.67
C MET A 43 -1.10 4.57 9.54
N GLY A 44 0.03 5.26 9.67
CA GLY A 44 1.16 4.78 10.44
C GLY A 44 0.93 4.75 11.96
N PRO A 45 1.91 4.26 12.72
CA PRO A 45 3.30 4.07 12.29
C PRO A 45 3.57 2.76 11.52
N ARG A 46 2.66 1.77 11.56
CA ARG A 46 2.87 0.45 10.95
C ARG A 46 2.10 0.28 9.65
N PHE A 47 2.52 -0.66 8.80
CA PHE A 47 1.66 -1.10 7.70
C PHE A 47 0.39 -1.75 8.25
N PRO A 48 -0.81 -1.35 7.81
CA PRO A 48 -2.04 -1.93 8.31
C PRO A 48 -2.25 -3.35 7.76
N SER A 49 -2.66 -4.27 8.62
CA SER A 49 -2.88 -5.68 8.27
C SER A 49 -4.01 -5.86 7.25
N TRP A 50 -5.03 -4.98 7.23
CA TRP A 50 -6.12 -5.08 6.27
C TRP A 50 -5.64 -4.90 4.82
N LEU A 51 -4.54 -4.16 4.59
CA LEU A 51 -3.96 -3.99 3.25
C LEU A 51 -3.41 -5.33 2.72
N LYS A 52 -2.90 -6.21 3.59
CA LYS A 52 -2.50 -7.58 3.24
C LYS A 52 -3.67 -8.40 2.67
N ALA A 53 -4.89 -8.11 3.11
CA ALA A 53 -6.11 -8.76 2.61
C ALA A 53 -6.55 -8.20 1.25
N GLN A 54 -6.11 -6.99 0.87
CA GLN A 54 -6.36 -6.38 -0.44
C GLN A 54 -5.28 -6.82 -1.44
N ARG A 55 -5.31 -8.08 -1.87
CA ARG A 55 -4.38 -8.57 -2.91
C ARG A 55 -4.90 -8.20 -4.30
N GLY A 56 -4.00 -7.79 -5.18
CA GLY A 56 -4.29 -7.55 -6.59
C GLY A 56 -5.02 -6.24 -6.87
N PHE A 57 -4.77 -5.20 -6.07
CA PHE A 57 -5.21 -3.84 -6.45
C PHE A 57 -4.39 -3.33 -7.63
N ASN A 58 -5.01 -2.48 -8.45
CA ASN A 58 -4.37 -1.87 -9.62
C ASN A 58 -3.76 -0.50 -9.28
N TYR A 59 -4.32 0.20 -8.30
CA TYR A 59 -3.90 1.55 -7.91
C TYR A 59 -3.78 1.63 -6.39
N LEU A 60 -2.58 1.98 -5.92
CA LEU A 60 -2.32 2.31 -4.52
C LEU A 60 -1.58 3.64 -4.43
N ASP A 61 -2.19 4.59 -3.73
CA ASP A 61 -1.53 5.83 -3.31
C ASP A 61 -1.67 5.98 -1.79
N ILE A 62 -0.54 5.80 -1.10
CA ILE A 62 -0.36 6.03 0.33
C ILE A 62 0.79 7.01 0.57
N TYR A 63 0.85 8.05 -0.25
CA TYR A 63 1.72 9.20 -0.06
C TYR A 63 1.46 9.87 1.29
N ASP A 64 2.53 10.12 2.05
CA ASP A 64 2.51 10.87 3.31
C ASP A 64 1.42 10.37 4.27
N VAL A 65 1.47 9.09 4.61
CA VAL A 65 0.53 8.47 5.57
C VAL A 65 1.17 8.15 6.93
N GLY A 66 2.42 8.59 7.13
CA GLY A 66 3.14 8.50 8.39
C GLY A 66 3.66 7.11 8.75
N ILE A 67 3.89 6.22 7.77
CA ILE A 67 4.47 4.89 8.03
C ILE A 67 5.95 5.02 8.40
N LEU A 68 6.36 4.33 9.47
CA LEU A 68 7.72 4.33 10.03
C LEU A 68 8.33 2.91 10.10
N ASP A 69 7.71 1.96 9.40
CA ASP A 69 7.92 0.52 9.54
C ASP A 69 8.83 -0.05 8.44
N MET A 70 9.22 -1.31 8.56
CA MET A 70 9.84 -2.05 7.46
C MET A 70 8.79 -2.40 6.40
N ILE A 71 9.19 -2.37 5.13
CA ILE A 71 8.35 -2.93 4.05
C ILE A 71 8.10 -4.42 4.32
N PRO A 72 6.85 -4.87 4.43
CA PRO A 72 6.59 -6.22 4.87
C PRO A 72 6.72 -7.20 3.70
N SER A 73 7.18 -8.43 3.99
CA SER A 73 7.42 -9.48 2.99
C SER A 73 6.18 -9.88 2.17
N TRP A 74 4.98 -9.57 2.65
CA TRP A 74 3.73 -9.81 1.94
C TRP A 74 3.36 -8.71 0.93
N PHE A 75 3.93 -7.50 1.06
CA PHE A 75 3.61 -6.35 0.20
C PHE A 75 3.87 -6.66 -1.29
N PRO A 76 5.02 -7.26 -1.66
CA PRO A 76 5.29 -7.82 -2.99
C PRO A 76 4.13 -8.60 -3.63
N ASN A 77 3.45 -9.41 -2.83
CA ASN A 77 2.36 -10.24 -3.31
C ASN A 77 0.99 -9.53 -3.26
N ALA A 78 0.85 -8.45 -2.48
CA ALA A 78 -0.38 -7.67 -2.44
C ALA A 78 -0.48 -6.73 -3.66
N SER A 79 0.63 -6.07 -4.02
CA SER A 79 0.70 -5.14 -5.16
C SER A 79 1.07 -5.78 -6.50
N TYR A 80 1.02 -7.11 -6.64
CA TYR A 80 1.48 -7.79 -7.87
C TYR A 80 0.78 -7.31 -9.16
N ALA A 81 -0.47 -6.82 -9.05
CA ALA A 81 -1.28 -6.32 -10.16
C ALA A 81 -1.30 -4.78 -10.24
N ALA A 82 -0.53 -4.09 -9.39
CA ALA A 82 -0.51 -2.64 -9.34
C ALA A 82 0.09 -2.08 -10.64
N ASP A 83 -0.67 -1.23 -11.31
CA ASP A 83 -0.20 -0.41 -12.43
C ASP A 83 0.35 0.93 -11.93
N TYR A 84 -0.21 1.44 -10.83
CA TYR A 84 0.25 2.63 -10.14
C TYR A 84 0.49 2.32 -8.66
N LEU A 85 1.72 2.56 -8.20
CA LEU A 85 2.14 2.37 -6.83
C LEU A 85 2.87 3.62 -6.33
N ASN A 86 2.27 4.32 -5.38
CA ASN A 86 2.89 5.45 -4.70
C ASN A 86 2.92 5.21 -3.18
N ILE A 87 4.12 5.06 -2.64
CA ILE A 87 4.38 4.92 -1.19
C ILE A 87 5.37 5.98 -0.69
N SER A 88 5.55 7.06 -1.45
CA SER A 88 6.54 8.09 -1.16
C SER A 88 6.18 8.94 0.06
N TYR A 89 7.16 9.70 0.55
CA TYR A 89 7.02 10.59 1.72
C TYR A 89 6.60 9.83 2.99
N ASN A 90 7.26 8.72 3.26
CA ASN A 90 7.14 8.00 4.52
C ASN A 90 8.54 7.80 5.12
N GLN A 91 8.67 7.01 6.19
CA GLN A 91 9.97 6.60 6.73
C GLN A 91 10.11 5.08 6.64
N ILE A 92 9.67 4.50 5.52
CA ILE A 92 9.70 3.06 5.29
C ILE A 92 11.14 2.59 5.15
N ARG A 93 11.48 1.51 5.85
CA ARG A 93 12.81 0.86 5.82
C ARG A 93 12.76 -0.48 5.09
N GLY A 94 13.93 -1.00 4.74
CA GLY A 94 14.10 -2.34 4.18
C GLY A 94 14.86 -2.34 2.86
N GLU A 95 15.13 -3.54 2.36
CA GLU A 95 15.85 -3.73 1.11
C GLU A 95 14.92 -3.80 -0.10
N ILE A 96 15.27 -3.09 -1.17
CA ILE A 96 14.55 -3.16 -2.44
C ILE A 96 14.91 -4.44 -3.23
N SER A 97 16.10 -5.01 -2.99
CA SER A 97 16.75 -6.07 -3.78
C SER A 97 16.03 -7.42 -3.87
N THR A 98 14.97 -7.66 -3.08
CA THR A 98 14.26 -8.96 -3.05
C THR A 98 12.77 -8.88 -3.36
N SER A 99 12.22 -7.68 -3.55
CA SER A 99 10.79 -7.43 -3.33
C SER A 99 10.02 -6.84 -4.52
N LEU A 100 10.68 -6.39 -5.58
CA LEU A 100 9.96 -5.82 -6.73
C LEU A 100 9.57 -6.92 -7.74
N LYS A 101 8.53 -7.69 -7.40
CA LYS A 101 7.77 -8.47 -8.40
C LYS A 101 6.69 -7.64 -9.11
N PHE A 102 6.62 -6.33 -8.85
CA PHE A 102 5.74 -5.37 -9.53
C PHE A 102 6.34 -4.83 -10.85
N LEU A 103 7.22 -5.60 -11.50
CA LEU A 103 7.97 -5.19 -12.71
C LEU A 103 7.09 -4.84 -13.93
N ASN A 104 5.77 -4.85 -13.77
CA ASN A 104 4.81 -4.48 -14.80
C ASN A 104 3.97 -3.24 -14.45
N ALA A 105 4.32 -2.51 -13.40
CA ALA A 105 3.65 -1.25 -13.07
C ALA A 105 4.12 -0.13 -14.01
N THR A 106 3.20 0.69 -14.51
CA THR A 106 3.54 1.89 -15.28
C THR A 106 4.20 2.96 -14.41
N VAL A 107 3.80 3.07 -13.14
CA VAL A 107 4.35 4.06 -12.20
C VAL A 107 4.66 3.42 -10.85
N ILE A 108 5.91 3.59 -10.41
CA ILE A 108 6.36 3.25 -9.06
C ILE A 108 7.07 4.47 -8.45
N ASP A 109 6.48 5.06 -7.42
CA ASP A 109 7.11 6.10 -6.61
C ASP A 109 7.34 5.59 -5.18
N MET A 110 8.61 5.38 -4.85
CA MET A 110 9.10 4.99 -3.52
C MET A 110 10.03 6.05 -2.92
N SER A 111 10.06 7.27 -3.50
CA SER A 111 10.93 8.36 -3.08
C SER A 111 10.64 8.83 -1.65
N SER A 112 11.54 9.62 -1.05
CA SER A 112 11.36 10.18 0.30
C SER A 112 11.00 9.11 1.33
N ASN A 113 11.87 8.10 1.47
CA ASN A 113 11.80 6.98 2.41
C ASN A 113 13.22 6.64 2.91
N LEU A 114 13.36 5.58 3.72
CA LEU A 114 14.62 5.10 4.29
C LEU A 114 15.03 3.72 3.73
N PHE A 115 14.69 3.45 2.47
CA PHE A 115 15.07 2.22 1.79
C PHE A 115 16.59 2.13 1.58
N GLN A 116 17.11 0.90 1.63
CA GLN A 116 18.53 0.61 1.44
C GLN A 116 18.70 -0.59 0.50
N GLY A 117 19.95 -0.97 0.22
CA GLY A 117 20.29 -2.11 -0.62
C GLY A 117 20.41 -1.75 -2.10
N LYS A 118 20.48 -2.79 -2.94
CA LYS A 118 20.67 -2.65 -4.39
C LYS A 118 19.31 -2.66 -5.08
N LEU A 119 19.20 -1.92 -6.17
CA LEU A 119 18.07 -2.12 -7.10
C LEU A 119 18.19 -3.53 -7.72
N PRO A 120 17.09 -4.27 -7.89
CA PRO A 120 17.12 -5.50 -8.66
C PRO A 120 17.54 -5.18 -10.10
N LEU A 121 18.26 -6.10 -10.74
CA LEU A 121 18.53 -6.01 -12.17
C LEU A 121 17.18 -6.00 -12.90
N LEU A 122 16.87 -4.88 -13.55
CA LEU A 122 15.78 -4.80 -14.51
C LEU A 122 16.25 -5.59 -15.74
N ASN A 123 16.06 -6.90 -15.73
CA ASN A 123 16.25 -7.69 -16.94
C ASN A 123 15.14 -7.27 -17.91
N ALA A 124 15.55 -6.52 -18.94
CA ALA A 124 14.73 -6.16 -20.09
C ALA A 124 14.35 -7.40 -20.91
#